data_AF-A0A925KH51-F1
#
_entry.id   AF-A0A925KH51-F1
#
_cell.length_a   1.000
_cell.length_b   1.000
_cell.length_c   1.000
_cell.angle_alpha   90.00
_cell.angle_beta   90.00
_cell.angle_gamma   90.00
#
_symmetry.space_group_name_H-M   'P 1'
#
loop_
_entity.id
_entity.type
_entity.pdbx_description
1 polymer ?
#
loop_
_entity_poly.entity_id
_entity_poly.type
_entity_poly.pdbx_seq_one_letter_code
_entity_poly.pdbx_strand_id
1 'polypeptide(L)'
;AAVAAVGTSIALPGLGLVIAGPIAAALAGAGAGGAAGTLVGALIGWSIPEERVKEYESGIREGGILMGVRPRNAEDADHLERGWREANGANLYR
;
A
#
# COMPACT_ATOMS: atom_id res chain seq x y z
N ALA A 1 -19.23 -10.10 -15.34
CA ALA A 1 -18.28 -9.45 -16.25
C ALA A 1 -17.08 -9.02 -15.43
N ALA A 2 -15.92 -9.66 -15.60
CA ALA A 2 -14.67 -9.19 -14.99
C ALA A 2 -14.14 -8.08 -15.89
N VAL A 3 -14.11 -6.84 -15.39
CA VAL A 3 -13.44 -5.75 -16.11
C VAL A 3 -11.94 -6.00 -15.98
N ALA A 4 -11.36 -6.67 -16.97
CA ALA A 4 -9.93 -6.61 -17.18
C ALA A 4 -9.62 -5.17 -17.60
N ALA A 5 -9.07 -4.37 -16.67
CA ALA A 5 -8.52 -3.07 -16.98
C ALA A 5 -7.28 -3.28 -17.86
N VAL A 6 -7.51 -3.37 -19.17
CA VAL A 6 -6.44 -3.41 -20.18
C VAL A 6 -5.79 -2.03 -20.20
N GLY A 7 -4.65 -1.90 -19.52
CA GLY A 7 -3.58 -1.01 -19.95
C GLY A 7 -3.77 0.50 -19.77
N THR A 8 -4.45 0.97 -18.73
CA THR A 8 -4.31 2.38 -18.34
C THR A 8 -3.18 2.50 -17.33
N SER A 9 -1.98 2.86 -17.79
CA SER A 9 -0.98 3.44 -16.89
C SER A 9 -1.59 4.72 -16.33
N ILE A 10 -1.99 4.70 -15.06
CA ILE A 10 -2.38 5.92 -14.36
C ILE A 10 -1.07 6.60 -13.97
N ALA A 11 -0.72 7.64 -14.72
CA ALA A 11 0.32 8.57 -14.30
C ALA A 11 -0.30 9.50 -13.26
N LEU A 12 0.28 9.55 -12.06
CA LEU A 12 -0.04 10.55 -11.05
C LEU A 12 0.95 11.72 -11.19
N PRO A 13 0.63 12.76 -12.00
CA PRO A 13 1.52 13.91 -12.15
C PRO A 13 1.71 14.59 -10.79
N GLY A 14 2.97 14.78 -10.41
CA GLY A 14 3.38 15.30 -9.09
C GLY A 14 4.04 14.26 -8.17
N LEU A 15 3.76 12.96 -8.36
CA LEU A 15 4.38 11.88 -7.58
C LEU A 15 5.39 11.04 -8.38
N GLY A 16 5.46 11.20 -9.71
CA GLY A 16 6.35 10.43 -10.58
C GLY A 16 6.03 8.93 -10.63
N LEU A 17 4.85 8.51 -10.17
CA LEU A 17 4.46 7.10 -10.08
C LEU A 17 3.71 6.66 -11.35
N VAL A 18 4.14 5.55 -11.93
CA VAL A 18 3.47 4.88 -13.05
C VAL A 18 3.06 3.48 -12.59
N ILE A 19 1.77 3.26 -12.38
CA ILE A 19 1.24 1.95 -12.00
C ILE A 19 0.81 1.23 -13.27
N ALA A 20 1.48 0.14 -13.63
CA ALA A 20 1.18 -0.68 -14.79
C ALA A 20 1.10 -2.17 -14.41
N GLY A 21 0.29 -2.93 -15.15
CA GLY A 21 0.25 -4.39 -15.05
C GLY A 21 -0.69 -4.95 -13.99
N PRO A 22 -0.50 -6.23 -13.57
CA PRO A 22 -1.42 -6.94 -12.69
C PRO A 22 -1.73 -6.24 -11.37
N ILE A 23 -0.85 -5.36 -10.89
CA ILE A 23 -1.08 -4.54 -9.69
C ILE A 23 -2.24 -3.55 -9.90
N ALA A 24 -2.30 -2.88 -11.06
CA ALA A 24 -3.42 -1.99 -11.38
C ALA A 24 -4.74 -2.76 -11.50
N ALA A 25 -4.71 -3.96 -12.11
CA ALA A 25 -5.86 -4.85 -12.21
C ALA A 25 -6.28 -5.40 -10.83
N ALA A 26 -5.34 -5.70 -9.94
CA ALA A 26 -5.60 -6.12 -8.57
C ALA A 26 -6.24 -4.99 -7.76
N LEU A 27 -5.78 -3.74 -7.89
CA LEU A 27 -6.38 -2.57 -7.25
C LEU A 27 -7.80 -2.30 -7.78
N ALA A 28 -8.02 -2.41 -9.09
CA ALA A 28 -9.35 -2.27 -9.70
C ALA A 28 -10.30 -3.44 -9.31
N GLY A 29 -9.77 -4.67 -9.28
CA GLY A 29 -10.51 -5.88 -8.91
C GLY A 29 -10.82 -5.97 -7.42
N ALA A 30 -9.95 -5.43 -6.55
CA ALA A 30 -10.21 -5.27 -5.12
C ALA A 30 -11.43 -4.38 -4.85
N GLY A 31 -11.78 -3.48 -5.78
CA GLY A 31 -13.00 -2.69 -5.72
C GLY A 31 -14.28 -3.46 -6.08
N ALA A 32 -14.19 -4.61 -6.75
CA ALA A 32 -15.36 -5.33 -7.30
C ALA A 32 -15.82 -6.55 -6.48
N GLY A 33 -15.06 -6.99 -5.46
CA GLY A 33 -15.37 -8.18 -4.68
C GLY A 33 -15.11 -8.05 -3.18
N GLY A 34 -16.18 -7.83 -2.39
CA GLY A 34 -16.27 -8.21 -0.97
C GLY A 34 -15.39 -7.46 0.05
N ALA A 35 -16.00 -6.50 0.74
CA ALA A 35 -15.39 -5.45 1.57
C ALA A 35 -14.76 -5.85 2.93
N ALA A 36 -14.01 -6.95 3.04
CA ALA A 36 -13.14 -7.17 4.22
C ALA A 36 -11.99 -8.16 3.98
N GLY A 37 -12.26 -9.29 3.32
CA GLY A 37 -11.28 -10.38 3.21
C GLY A 37 -10.13 -10.12 2.24
N THR A 38 -10.32 -9.26 1.23
CA THR A 38 -9.32 -9.02 0.19
C THR A 38 -8.14 -8.20 0.69
N LEU A 39 -8.38 -7.12 1.43
CA LEU A 39 -7.33 -6.28 1.97
C LEU A 39 -6.60 -6.97 3.14
N VAL A 40 -7.35 -7.53 4.09
CA VAL A 40 -6.79 -8.28 5.22
C VAL A 40 -5.94 -9.45 4.72
N GLY A 41 -6.48 -10.25 3.78
CA GLY A 41 -5.75 -11.38 3.20
C GLY A 41 -4.50 -10.95 2.41
N ALA A 42 -4.56 -9.82 1.70
CA ALA A 42 -3.40 -9.27 0.98
C ALA A 42 -2.29 -8.82 1.94
N LEU A 43 -2.64 -8.14 3.04
CA LEU A 43 -1.68 -7.68 4.04
C LEU A 43 -0.98 -8.86 4.75
N ILE A 44 -1.73 -9.89 5.13
CA ILE A 44 -1.17 -11.13 5.68
C ILE A 44 -0.24 -11.80 4.65
N GLY A 45 -0.67 -11.86 3.39
CA GLY A 45 0.15 -12.37 2.28
C GLY A 45 1.46 -11.61 2.06
N TRP A 46 1.51 -10.31 2.40
CA TRP A 46 2.72 -9.49 2.42
C TRP A 46 3.53 -9.60 3.71
N SER A 47 3.29 -10.64 4.51
CA SER A 47 3.98 -10.92 5.78
C SER A 47 3.74 -9.88 6.86
N ILE A 48 2.58 -9.21 6.85
CA ILE A 48 2.17 -8.32 7.94
C ILE A 48 1.44 -9.16 9.01
N PRO A 49 1.83 -9.07 10.30
CA PRO A 49 1.21 -9.83 11.38
C PRO A 49 -0.27 -9.48 11.55
N GLU A 50 -1.12 -10.48 11.79
CA GLU A 50 -2.58 -10.31 11.96
C GLU A 50 -2.94 -9.29 13.03
N GLU A 51 -2.13 -9.15 14.08
CA GLU A 51 -2.36 -8.19 15.15
C GLU A 51 -2.32 -6.74 14.64
N ARG A 52 -1.48 -6.46 13.64
CA ARG A 52 -1.33 -5.13 13.04
C ARG A 52 -2.24 -4.90 11.82
N VAL A 53 -2.71 -5.98 11.20
CA VAL A 53 -3.54 -5.91 9.99
C VAL A 53 -4.82 -5.12 10.24
N LYS A 54 -5.46 -5.24 11.41
CA LYS A 54 -6.68 -4.50 11.74
C LYS A 54 -6.46 -2.98 11.79
N GLU A 55 -5.33 -2.54 12.33
CA GLU A 55 -4.99 -1.12 12.42
C GLU A 55 -4.75 -0.54 11.02
N TYR A 56 -4.00 -1.25 10.19
CA TYR A 56 -3.76 -0.85 8.80
C TYR A 56 -5.02 -0.88 7.95
N GLU A 57 -5.89 -1.88 8.15
CA GLU A 57 -7.17 -1.97 7.46
C GLU A 57 -8.05 -0.75 7.79
N SER A 58 -8.16 -0.36 9.08
CA SER A 58 -8.92 0.83 9.48
C SER A 58 -8.32 2.09 8.85
N GLY A 59 -7.01 2.28 8.98
CA GLY A 59 -6.32 3.44 8.41
C GLY A 59 -6.51 3.57 6.90
N ILE A 60 -6.46 2.45 6.16
CA ILE A 60 -6.71 2.44 4.71
C ILE A 60 -8.19 2.73 4.39
N ARG A 61 -9.13 2.14 5.15
CA ARG A 61 -10.58 2.42 4.98
C ARG A 61 -10.93 3.87 5.24
N GLU A 62 -10.20 4.55 6.13
CA GLU A 62 -10.32 5.97 6.44
C GLU A 62 -9.67 6.88 5.38
N GLY A 63 -9.09 6.31 4.32
CA GLY A 63 -8.44 7.03 3.22
C GLY A 63 -6.93 7.21 3.39
N GLY A 64 -6.32 6.58 4.40
CA GLY A 64 -4.88 6.54 4.58
C GLY A 64 -4.17 5.66 3.56
N ILE A 65 -2.86 5.88 3.42
CA ILE A 65 -1.99 5.12 2.51
C ILE A 65 -0.98 4.34 3.35
N LEU A 66 -0.91 3.03 3.13
CA LEU A 66 0.12 2.18 3.73
C LEU A 66 1.30 2.05 2.75
N MET A 67 2.51 2.37 3.22
CA MET A 67 3.75 2.24 2.45
C MET A 67 4.73 1.31 3.18
N GLY A 68 5.20 0.28 2.48
CA GLY A 68 6.26 -0.61 2.96
C GLY A 68 7.53 -0.43 2.11
N VAL A 69 8.68 -0.25 2.76
CA VAL A 69 9.98 -0.16 2.10
C VAL A 69 10.95 -1.14 2.74
N ARG A 70 11.81 -1.76 1.94
CA ARG A 70 12.90 -2.60 2.46
C ARG A 70 14.19 -1.76 2.42
N PRO A 71 14.72 -1.33 3.58
CA PRO A 71 15.96 -0.58 3.61
C PRO A 71 17.14 -1.47 3.19
N ARG A 72 18.17 -0.87 2.60
CA ARG A 72 19.37 -1.58 2.15
C ARG A 72 20.29 -1.96 3.31
N ASN A 73 20.34 -1.11 4.34
CA ASN A 73 21.14 -1.27 5.55
C ASN A 73 20.52 -0.44 6.69
N ALA A 74 21.13 -0.48 7.88
CA ALA A 74 20.62 0.25 9.04
C ALA A 74 20.62 1.78 8.87
N GLU A 75 21.65 2.34 8.23
CA GLU A 75 21.76 3.78 7.99
C GLU A 75 20.66 4.28 7.03
N ASP A 76 20.34 3.49 6.00
CA ASP A 76 19.26 3.73 5.06
C ASP A 76 17.89 3.68 5.75
N ALA A 77 17.70 2.72 6.67
CA ALA A 77 16.49 2.65 7.48
C ALA A 77 16.29 3.91 8.32
N ASP A 78 17.36 4.38 8.96
CA ASP A 78 17.30 5.57 9.81
C ASP A 78 17.08 6.85 8.98
N HIS A 79 17.65 6.92 7.76
CA HIS A 79 17.39 8.01 6.83
C HIS A 79 15.92 8.06 6.39
N LEU A 80 15.34 6.91 6.03
CA LEU A 80 13.93 6.79 5.65
C LEU A 80 13.00 7.18 6.81
N GLU A 81 13.29 6.70 8.02
CA GLU A 81 12.50 7.03 9.20
C GLU A 81 12.49 8.54 9.46
N ARG A 82 13.67 9.19 9.42
CA ARG A 82 13.77 10.65 9.58
C ARG A 82 12.97 11.40 8.52
N GLY A 83 13.16 11.04 7.25
CA GLY A 83 12.44 11.69 6.13
C GLY A 83 10.93 11.54 6.25
N TRP A 84 10.44 10.38 6.69
CA TRP A 84 9.01 10.17 6.91
C TRP A 84 8.46 10.93 8.12
N ARG A 85 9.23 11.04 9.22
CA ARG A 85 8.83 11.88 10.36
C ARG A 85 8.71 13.35 9.96
N GLU A 86 9.67 13.87 9.19
CA GLU A 86 9.64 15.24 8.66
C GLU A 86 8.44 15.47 7.72
N ALA A 87 8.04 14.45 6.97
CA ALA A 87 6.87 14.48 6.09
C ALA A 87 5.53 14.26 6.82
N ASN A 88 5.52 14.22 8.17
CA ASN A 88 4.34 13.93 9.00
C ASN A 88 3.74 12.53 8.74
N GLY A 89 4.57 11.53 8.48
CA GLY A 89 4.14 10.13 8.42
C GLY A 89 3.54 9.69 9.77
N ALA A 90 2.30 9.20 9.74
CA ALA A 90 1.64 8.62 10.90
C ALA A 90 1.96 7.13 11.04
N ASN A 91 1.99 6.62 12.27
CA ASN A 91 2.15 5.19 12.59
C ASN A 91 3.39 4.56 11.90
N LEU A 92 4.56 5.15 12.17
CA LEU A 92 5.86 4.70 11.64
C LEU A 92 6.37 3.48 12.40
N TYR A 93 6.58 2.37 11.67
CA TYR A 93 7.18 1.14 12.19
C TYR A 93 8.46 0.79 11.42
N ARG A 94 9.51 0.42 12.16
CA ARG A 94 10.81 -0.02 11.64
C ARG A 94 10.98 -1.53 11.77
#